data_AF-A0A8J2IAX3-F1
#
_entry.id   AF-A0A8J2IAX3-F1
#
_cell.length_a   1.000
_cell.length_b   1.000
_cell.length_c   1.000
_cell.angle_alpha   90.00
_cell.angle_beta   90.00
_cell.angle_gamma   90.00
#
_symmetry.space_group_name_H-M   'P 1'
#
loop_
_entity.id
_entity.type
_entity.pdbx_description
1 polymer ?
#
loop_
_entity_poly.entity_id
_entity_poly.type
_entity_poly.pdbx_seq_one_letter_code
_entity_poly.pdbx_strand_id
1 'polypeptide(L)'
;MADPVAIQQEIADLEKRIEETQAQLKDAKSRLQKAQEASFVNPGANMSEEEKMALIKVNLAEVLNPEIMDEALKKQGHLKVYWGTATTGRPHCGYFVPILKLAQFLAAGCHVKILLADIHGFLDNLKAPIELVKFRAEYYRYTITALLKAVKVPIDKLEFVLGSSYELNSDYTMDLLRLASITSEAAAKKAGAEVVKQTENAPLSGLIYPLMQALDEQYLDVDVQFGGVDQRKIFALAKDVLPKIGYKERAHLMNPMVPGLQGGKMSSSDPDSKIDVLDDADVVKRKLKKAHAAPKVVEDNGVLSFVEYVLLPAGHLIYGEPKFVVKRRDAEPLTYTDIKKMQEDYSNDILTPQDLKPAVTEALITLLEPVQKEFQGNQAWKDIEQKAYPPPPVVKKEKKVKNKGTFHPKRNVEAKPDGHVEGEDKAKVDVGTEGGEKAIEGLTLEEKK
;
A
#
# COMPACT_ATOMS: atom_id res chain seq x y z
N MET A 1 40.64 41.52 21.11
CA MET A 1 39.91 40.48 21.85
C MET A 1 38.53 41.04 22.12
N ALA A 2 37.46 40.33 21.73
CA ALA A 2 36.10 40.80 21.95
C ALA A 2 35.82 40.89 23.46
N ASP A 3 35.12 41.95 23.89
CA ASP A 3 34.79 42.22 25.28
C ASP A 3 33.88 41.10 25.83
N PRO A 4 34.32 40.34 26.86
CA PRO A 4 33.52 39.28 27.47
C PRO A 4 32.14 39.73 27.94
N VAL A 5 31.98 41.00 28.34
CA VAL A 5 30.70 41.58 28.78
C VAL A 5 29.74 41.73 27.59
N ALA A 6 30.25 42.17 26.43
CA ALA A 6 29.44 42.29 25.22
C ALA A 6 28.97 40.93 24.71
N ILE A 7 29.81 39.89 24.81
CA ILE A 7 29.44 38.52 24.44
C ILE A 7 28.38 37.96 25.40
N GLN A 8 28.48 38.21 26.70
CA GLN A 8 27.46 37.79 27.67
C GLN A 8 26.11 38.46 27.41
N GLN A 9 26.11 39.74 27.05
CA GLN A 9 24.90 40.45 26.67
C GLN A 9 24.27 39.88 25.39
N GLU A 10 25.10 39.56 24.38
CA GLU A 10 24.64 38.92 23.15
C GLU A 10 24.02 37.53 23.40
N ILE A 11 24.61 36.72 24.28
CA ILE A 11 24.05 35.42 24.68
C ILE A 11 22.69 35.60 25.36
N ALA A 12 22.57 36.52 26.32
CA ALA A 12 21.31 36.78 27.02
C ALA A 12 20.20 37.26 26.07
N ASP A 13 20.54 38.11 25.11
CA ASP A 13 19.60 38.59 24.10
C ASP A 13 19.14 37.45 23.15
N LEU A 14 20.05 36.52 22.81
CA LEU A 14 19.72 35.33 22.01
C LEU A 14 18.82 34.36 22.79
N GLU A 15 19.11 34.09 24.06
CA GLU A 15 18.29 33.22 24.93
C GLU A 15 16.87 33.77 25.05
N LYS A 16 16.71 35.08 25.28
CA LYS A 16 15.41 35.74 25.32
C LYS A 16 14.64 35.59 24.00
N ARG A 17 15.31 35.76 22.85
CA ARG A 17 14.69 35.58 21.53
C ARG A 17 14.26 34.14 21.30
N ILE A 18 15.02 33.16 21.81
CA ILE A 18 14.64 31.74 21.75
C ILE A 18 13.35 31.50 22.54
N GLU A 19 13.25 32.01 23.77
CA GLU A 19 12.04 31.87 24.59
C GLU A 19 10.82 32.52 23.92
N GLU A 20 10.97 33.74 23.41
CA GLU A 20 9.91 34.46 22.67
C GLU A 20 9.47 33.67 21.43
N THR A 21 10.43 33.13 20.67
CA THR A 21 10.14 32.33 19.47
C THR A 21 9.45 31.01 19.83
N GLN A 22 9.84 30.35 20.93
CA GLN A 22 9.19 29.13 21.43
C GLN A 22 7.75 29.41 21.88
N ALA A 23 7.51 30.54 22.55
CA ALA A 23 6.17 30.96 22.94
C ALA A 23 5.28 31.26 21.71
N GLN A 24 5.81 31.98 20.72
CA GLN A 24 5.12 32.23 19.44
C GLN A 24 4.82 30.93 18.69
N LEU A 25 5.76 29.97 18.68
CA LEU A 25 5.54 28.65 18.07
C LEU A 25 4.43 27.88 18.80
N LYS A 26 4.39 27.93 20.13
CA LYS A 26 3.34 27.29 20.93
C LYS A 26 1.96 27.90 20.64
N ASP A 27 1.87 29.23 20.59
CA ASP A 27 0.64 29.94 20.22
C ASP A 27 0.20 29.62 18.78
N ALA A 28 1.13 29.64 17.81
CA ALA A 28 0.85 29.29 16.43
C ALA A 28 0.35 27.84 16.29
N LYS A 29 0.95 26.89 17.01
CA LYS A 29 0.46 25.50 17.10
C LYS A 29 -0.94 25.42 17.70
N SER A 30 -1.23 26.18 18.75
CA SER A 30 -2.56 26.23 19.36
C SER A 30 -3.61 26.84 18.42
N ARG A 31 -3.28 27.92 17.70
CA ARG A 31 -4.18 28.51 16.70
C ARG A 31 -4.41 27.58 15.52
N LEU A 32 -3.38 26.89 15.03
CA LEU A 32 -3.51 25.87 14.00
C LEU A 32 -4.42 24.73 14.46
N GLN A 33 -4.24 24.26 15.70
CA GLN A 33 -5.08 23.24 16.31
C GLN A 33 -6.55 23.69 16.40
N LYS A 34 -6.83 24.90 16.89
CA LYS A 34 -8.21 25.44 16.95
C LYS A 34 -8.86 25.61 15.58
N ALA A 35 -8.09 26.07 14.58
CA ALA A 35 -8.58 26.21 13.21
C ALA A 35 -8.87 24.85 12.56
N GLN A 36 -8.06 23.84 12.89
CA GLN A 36 -8.28 22.45 12.51
C GLN A 36 -9.54 21.89 13.18
N GLU A 37 -9.68 22.05 14.50
CA GLU A 37 -10.86 21.62 15.29
C GLU A 37 -12.17 22.24 14.79
N ALA A 38 -12.18 23.51 14.38
CA ALA A 38 -13.37 24.17 13.81
C ALA A 38 -13.83 23.58 12.46
N SER A 39 -12.98 22.80 11.79
CA SER A 39 -13.28 22.15 10.50
C SER A 39 -13.68 20.67 10.62
N PHE A 40 -13.50 20.08 11.81
CA PHE A 40 -13.74 18.68 12.08
C PHE A 40 -15.04 18.50 12.87
N VAL A 41 -15.96 17.72 12.32
CA VAL A 41 -17.04 17.15 13.12
C VAL A 41 -16.38 15.99 13.87
N ASN A 42 -16.41 15.98 15.21
CA ASN A 42 -16.08 14.78 15.97
C ASN A 42 -17.40 14.01 16.21
N PRO A 43 -17.78 13.08 15.31
CA PRO A 43 -19.06 12.39 15.45
C PRO A 43 -19.16 11.61 16.77
N GLY A 44 -18.03 11.23 17.39
CA GLY A 44 -18.02 10.46 18.64
C GLY A 44 -18.00 11.26 19.93
N ALA A 45 -17.99 12.60 19.90
CA ALA A 45 -17.91 13.43 21.11
C ALA A 45 -19.08 13.19 22.09
N ASN A 46 -20.26 12.82 21.58
CA ASN A 46 -21.49 12.60 22.36
C ASN A 46 -21.97 11.13 22.32
N MET A 47 -21.17 10.19 21.82
CA MET A 47 -21.59 8.79 21.71
C MET A 47 -21.58 8.07 23.07
N SER A 48 -22.60 7.26 23.32
CA SER A 48 -22.63 6.29 24.41
C SER A 48 -21.55 5.21 24.23
N GLU A 49 -21.24 4.44 25.28
CA GLU A 49 -20.28 3.32 25.17
C GLU A 49 -20.75 2.27 24.15
N GLU A 50 -22.06 2.03 24.07
CA GLU A 50 -22.68 1.10 23.13
C GLU A 50 -22.53 1.60 21.69
N GLU A 51 -22.73 2.90 21.44
CA GLU A 51 -22.54 3.53 20.14
C GLU A 51 -21.07 3.50 19.71
N LYS A 52 -20.13 3.77 20.63
CA LYS A 52 -18.68 3.64 20.36
C LYS A 52 -18.32 2.21 19.98
N MET A 53 -18.83 1.23 20.72
CA MET A 53 -18.57 -0.19 20.41
C MET A 53 -19.20 -0.63 19.10
N ALA A 54 -20.39 -0.15 18.76
CA ALA A 54 -21.01 -0.37 17.45
C ALA A 54 -20.15 0.24 16.33
N LEU A 55 -19.64 1.47 16.51
CA LEU A 55 -18.77 2.14 15.54
C LEU A 55 -17.42 1.41 15.35
N ILE A 56 -16.85 0.87 16.42
CA ILE A 56 -15.63 0.06 16.36
C ILE A 56 -15.91 -1.21 15.53
N LYS A 57 -17.03 -1.91 15.80
CA LYS A 57 -17.35 -3.22 15.22
C LYS A 57 -17.98 -3.19 13.82
N VAL A 58 -18.54 -2.06 13.38
CA VAL A 58 -19.23 -1.96 12.08
C VAL A 58 -18.33 -2.38 10.91
N ASN A 59 -18.85 -3.08 9.90
CA ASN A 59 -18.10 -3.50 8.70
C ASN A 59 -16.82 -4.34 8.98
N LEU A 60 -16.66 -4.92 10.17
CA LEU A 60 -15.68 -5.96 10.43
C LEU A 60 -16.24 -7.32 10.00
N ALA A 61 -15.38 -8.17 9.46
CA ALA A 61 -15.73 -9.54 9.11
C ALA A 61 -15.68 -10.47 10.33
N GLU A 62 -14.74 -10.23 11.25
CA GLU A 62 -14.55 -11.07 12.43
C GLU A 62 -13.93 -10.26 13.59
N VAL A 63 -14.31 -10.64 14.81
CA VAL A 63 -13.79 -10.09 16.07
C VAL A 63 -13.40 -11.26 16.96
N LEU A 64 -12.13 -11.30 17.40
CA LEU A 64 -11.63 -12.31 18.33
C LEU A 64 -11.42 -11.69 19.72
N ASN A 65 -11.75 -12.48 20.75
CA ASN A 65 -11.66 -12.11 22.16
C ASN A 65 -12.30 -10.73 22.49
N PRO A 66 -13.58 -10.48 22.12
CA PRO A 66 -14.24 -9.20 22.36
C PRO A 66 -14.30 -8.82 23.86
N GLU A 67 -14.27 -9.80 24.76
CA GLU A 67 -14.26 -9.59 26.21
C GLU A 67 -13.06 -8.76 26.69
N ILE A 68 -11.90 -8.88 26.03
CA ILE A 68 -10.69 -8.07 26.33
C ILE A 68 -10.96 -6.58 26.07
N MET A 69 -11.76 -6.27 25.05
CA MET A 69 -12.13 -4.89 24.73
C MET A 69 -13.01 -4.30 25.84
N ASP A 70 -13.99 -5.07 26.32
CA ASP A 70 -14.90 -4.63 27.38
C ASP A 70 -14.15 -4.38 28.70
N GLU A 71 -13.20 -5.26 29.03
CA GLU A 71 -12.33 -5.09 30.21
C GLU A 71 -11.41 -3.86 30.09
N ALA A 72 -10.81 -3.65 28.92
CA ALA A 72 -9.97 -2.49 28.66
C ALA A 72 -10.77 -1.18 28.75
N LEU A 73 -11.96 -1.13 28.15
CA LEU A 73 -12.85 0.04 28.26
C LEU A 73 -13.22 0.34 29.71
N LYS A 74 -13.60 -0.68 30.50
CA LYS A 74 -13.93 -0.49 31.93
C LYS A 74 -12.73 0.01 32.75
N LYS A 75 -11.52 -0.44 32.43
CA LYS A 75 -10.32 -0.14 33.21
C LYS A 75 -9.76 1.26 32.94
N GLN A 76 -9.75 1.71 31.69
CA GLN A 76 -9.05 2.94 31.26
C GLN A 76 -9.91 3.91 30.44
N GLY A 77 -11.18 3.57 30.15
CA GLY A 77 -12.14 4.42 29.44
C GLY A 77 -11.90 4.57 27.93
N HIS A 78 -10.90 3.87 27.38
CA HIS A 78 -10.57 3.86 25.95
C HIS A 78 -9.87 2.56 25.56
N LEU A 79 -9.82 2.25 24.26
CA LEU A 79 -9.02 1.14 23.73
C LEU A 79 -7.71 1.67 23.16
N LYS A 80 -6.61 0.95 23.41
CA LYS A 80 -5.36 1.11 22.67
C LYS A 80 -5.34 0.12 21.51
N VAL A 81 -5.41 0.65 20.29
CA VAL A 81 -5.48 -0.14 19.05
C VAL A 81 -4.21 0.11 18.25
N TYR A 82 -3.60 -0.93 17.68
CA TYR A 82 -2.64 -0.70 16.59
C TYR A 82 -3.05 -1.36 15.28
N TRP A 83 -2.54 -0.77 14.21
CA TRP A 83 -2.56 -1.31 12.86
C TRP A 83 -1.15 -1.23 12.28
N GLY A 84 -0.65 -2.37 11.78
CA GLY A 84 0.65 -2.46 11.13
C GLY A 84 0.55 -2.37 9.61
N THR A 85 1.47 -1.63 9.00
CA THR A 85 1.58 -1.56 7.55
C THR A 85 3.03 -1.69 7.11
N ALA A 86 3.31 -2.72 6.30
CA ALA A 86 4.63 -2.94 5.74
C ALA A 86 4.90 -1.93 4.62
N THR A 87 5.99 -1.17 4.74
CA THR A 87 6.29 -0.02 3.88
C THR A 87 6.91 -0.46 2.55
N THR A 88 6.09 -1.07 1.70
CA THR A 88 6.50 -1.74 0.45
C THR A 88 6.12 -0.93 -0.79
N GLY A 89 5.07 -1.31 -1.53
CA GLY A 89 4.59 -0.60 -2.72
C GLY A 89 3.95 0.75 -2.39
N ARG A 90 3.58 1.52 -3.41
CA ARG A 90 2.80 2.77 -3.21
C ARG A 90 1.38 2.44 -2.71
N PRO A 91 0.88 3.09 -1.64
CA PRO A 91 -0.52 2.97 -1.23
C PRO A 91 -1.46 3.37 -2.36
N HIS A 92 -2.50 2.57 -2.55
CA HIS A 92 -3.56 2.78 -3.53
C HIS A 92 -4.89 2.99 -2.82
N CYS A 93 -5.97 3.29 -3.56
CA CYS A 93 -7.29 3.59 -2.98
C CYS A 93 -7.87 2.46 -2.11
N GLY A 94 -7.42 1.21 -2.25
CA GLY A 94 -7.73 0.15 -1.28
C GLY A 94 -7.31 0.46 0.17
N TYR A 95 -6.33 1.36 0.40
CA TYR A 95 -5.97 1.84 1.73
C TYR A 95 -7.09 2.62 2.40
N PHE A 96 -8.08 3.14 1.68
CA PHE A 96 -9.23 3.78 2.34
C PHE A 96 -9.99 2.82 3.25
N VAL A 97 -9.99 1.52 2.97
CA VAL A 97 -10.68 0.52 3.80
C VAL A 97 -10.13 0.49 5.24
N PRO A 98 -8.82 0.24 5.47
CA PRO A 98 -8.27 0.35 6.82
C PRO A 98 -8.28 1.79 7.35
N ILE A 99 -8.04 2.81 6.51
CA ILE A 99 -8.03 4.21 6.96
C ILE A 99 -9.37 4.64 7.55
N LEU A 100 -10.49 4.27 6.92
CA LEU A 100 -11.81 4.59 7.42
C LEU A 100 -12.12 3.88 8.74
N LYS A 101 -11.63 2.65 8.90
CA LYS A 101 -11.73 1.93 10.17
C LYS A 101 -10.88 2.58 11.28
N LEU A 102 -9.66 3.03 10.96
CA LEU A 102 -8.84 3.82 11.89
C LEU A 102 -9.49 5.15 12.26
N ALA A 103 -10.13 5.82 11.29
CA ALA A 103 -10.88 7.04 11.52
C ALA A 103 -12.10 6.79 12.43
N GLN A 104 -12.79 5.65 12.27
CA GLN A 104 -13.86 5.23 13.18
C GLN A 104 -13.34 4.93 14.60
N PHE A 105 -12.16 4.33 14.74
CA PHE A 105 -11.54 4.13 16.06
C PHE A 105 -11.19 5.45 16.74
N LEU A 106 -10.58 6.38 16.00
CA LEU A 106 -10.27 7.73 16.51
C LEU A 106 -11.55 8.47 16.92
N ALA A 107 -12.59 8.43 16.09
CA ALA A 107 -13.90 9.00 16.39
C ALA A 107 -14.53 8.36 17.65
N ALA A 108 -14.43 7.04 17.82
CA ALA A 108 -14.88 6.33 19.02
C ALA A 108 -14.04 6.66 20.27
N GLY A 109 -12.96 7.44 20.13
CA GLY A 109 -12.09 7.89 21.22
C GLY A 109 -10.93 6.96 21.54
N CYS A 110 -10.67 5.94 20.71
CA CYS A 110 -9.54 5.04 20.85
C CYS A 110 -8.20 5.78 20.68
N HIS A 111 -7.16 5.24 21.31
CA HIS A 111 -5.77 5.64 21.09
C HIS A 111 -5.22 4.74 20.00
N VAL A 112 -4.86 5.31 18.85
CA VAL A 112 -4.51 4.55 17.65
C VAL A 112 -3.02 4.67 17.38
N LYS A 113 -2.33 3.53 17.32
CA LYS A 113 -0.94 3.42 16.89
C LYS A 113 -0.89 2.88 15.46
N ILE A 114 -0.16 3.53 14.58
CA ILE A 114 0.17 3.01 13.26
C ILE A 114 1.64 2.60 13.25
N LEU A 115 1.87 1.30 13.16
CA LEU A 115 3.22 0.75 13.01
C LEU A 115 3.62 0.82 11.54
N LEU A 116 4.57 1.71 11.24
CA LEU A 116 5.29 1.75 9.98
C LEU A 116 6.35 0.65 10.01
N ALA A 117 5.96 -0.54 9.55
CA ALA A 117 6.71 -1.78 9.73
C ALA A 117 7.82 -1.89 8.67
N ASP A 118 8.87 -1.10 8.83
CA ASP A 118 9.98 -0.97 7.89
C ASP A 118 10.86 -2.24 7.84
N ILE A 119 11.15 -2.85 8.99
CA ILE A 119 11.84 -4.15 9.04
C ILE A 119 10.99 -5.25 8.40
N HIS A 120 9.69 -5.31 8.71
CA HIS A 120 8.77 -6.25 8.08
C HIS A 120 8.71 -6.07 6.54
N GLY A 121 8.73 -4.82 6.06
CA GLY A 121 8.80 -4.52 4.62
C GLY A 121 10.09 -5.03 3.94
N PHE A 122 11.18 -5.13 4.69
CA PHE A 122 12.43 -5.76 4.25
C PHE A 122 12.35 -7.30 4.31
N LEU A 123 11.81 -7.86 5.39
CA LEU A 123 11.73 -9.31 5.62
C LEU A 123 10.78 -10.04 4.65
N ASP A 124 9.77 -9.36 4.11
CA ASP A 124 8.85 -9.89 3.11
C ASP A 124 9.50 -9.96 1.70
N ASN A 125 10.45 -10.90 1.56
CA ASN A 125 11.12 -11.27 0.32
C ASN A 125 11.71 -10.07 -0.45
N LEU A 126 12.37 -9.14 0.26
CA LEU A 126 13.02 -7.95 -0.31
C LEU A 126 12.11 -7.10 -1.21
N LYS A 127 10.78 -7.08 -0.95
CA LYS A 127 9.86 -6.15 -1.64
C LYS A 127 10.31 -4.69 -1.53
N ALA A 128 11.08 -4.38 -0.49
CA ALA A 128 11.81 -3.13 -0.33
C ALA A 128 13.26 -3.42 0.11
N PRO A 129 14.27 -2.90 -0.60
CA PRO A 129 15.64 -2.82 -0.08
C PRO A 129 15.68 -2.06 1.24
N ILE A 130 16.59 -2.45 2.14
CA ILE A 130 16.74 -1.86 3.48
C ILE A 130 17.04 -0.35 3.44
N GLU A 131 17.65 0.12 2.36
CA GLU A 131 17.95 1.53 2.12
C GLU A 131 16.69 2.32 1.76
N LEU A 132 15.68 1.67 1.20
CA LEU A 132 14.44 2.31 0.77
C LEU A 132 13.32 2.27 1.82
N VAL A 133 13.33 1.29 2.74
CA VAL A 133 12.22 1.13 3.71
C VAL A 133 12.03 2.36 4.59
N LYS A 134 13.11 3.06 4.96
CA LYS A 134 13.03 4.30 5.75
C LYS A 134 12.34 5.44 4.97
N PHE A 135 12.70 5.63 3.70
CA PHE A 135 12.04 6.63 2.85
C PHE A 135 10.59 6.26 2.58
N ARG A 136 10.30 4.97 2.39
CA ARG A 136 8.93 4.48 2.22
C ARG A 136 8.10 4.65 3.49
N ALA A 137 8.66 4.44 4.67
CA ALA A 137 7.98 4.70 5.94
C ALA A 137 7.55 6.16 6.06
N GLU A 138 8.45 7.10 5.77
CA GLU A 138 8.12 8.53 5.75
C GLU A 138 7.07 8.88 4.69
N TYR A 139 7.17 8.31 3.48
CA TYR A 139 6.14 8.49 2.45
C TYR A 139 4.76 7.96 2.90
N TYR A 140 4.73 6.79 3.55
CA TYR A 140 3.51 6.22 4.12
C TYR A 140 2.94 7.12 5.22
N ARG A 141 3.79 7.68 6.09
CA ARG A 141 3.38 8.62 7.14
C ARG A 141 2.63 9.81 6.56
N TYR A 142 3.18 10.46 5.53
CA TYR A 142 2.50 11.57 4.85
C TYR A 142 1.20 11.12 4.19
N THR A 143 1.24 10.00 3.46
CA THR A 143 0.09 9.48 2.72
C THR A 143 -1.09 9.15 3.64
N ILE A 144 -0.84 8.38 4.71
CA ILE A 144 -1.84 7.99 5.70
C ILE A 144 -2.41 9.22 6.42
N THR A 145 -1.55 10.17 6.79
CA THR A 145 -1.98 11.42 7.43
C THR A 145 -2.93 12.21 6.53
N ALA A 146 -2.61 12.34 5.24
CA ALA A 146 -3.44 13.04 4.28
C ALA A 146 -4.78 12.31 4.04
N LEU A 147 -4.77 10.98 3.97
CA LEU A 147 -6.00 10.17 3.82
C LEU A 147 -6.94 10.32 5.04
N LEU A 148 -6.40 10.33 6.26
CA LEU A 148 -7.19 10.56 7.49
C LEU A 148 -7.77 11.97 7.54
N LYS A 149 -6.99 12.99 7.16
CA LYS A 149 -7.49 14.37 7.06
C LYS A 149 -8.60 14.52 6.03
N ALA A 150 -8.52 13.79 4.91
CA ALA A 150 -9.53 13.83 3.86
C ALA A 150 -10.92 13.35 4.34
N VAL A 151 -10.96 12.47 5.34
CA VAL A 151 -12.22 11.99 5.96
C VAL A 151 -12.62 12.76 7.21
N LYS A 152 -11.94 13.89 7.49
CA LYS A 152 -12.30 14.90 8.51
C LYS A 152 -12.41 14.39 9.97
N VAL A 153 -11.61 13.40 10.33
CA VAL A 153 -11.54 12.91 11.71
C VAL A 153 -10.36 13.55 12.45
N PRO A 154 -10.52 13.95 13.73
CA PRO A 154 -9.41 14.43 14.53
C PRO A 154 -8.36 13.32 14.74
N ILE A 155 -7.09 13.66 14.56
CA ILE A 155 -5.95 12.73 14.65
C ILE A 155 -5.06 13.01 15.87
N ASP A 156 -5.57 13.68 16.90
CA ASP A 156 -4.83 14.02 18.12
C ASP A 156 -4.44 12.78 18.94
N LYS A 157 -5.22 11.71 18.86
CA LYS A 157 -4.95 10.41 19.50
C LYS A 157 -4.24 9.41 18.57
N LEU A 158 -3.70 9.89 17.45
CA LEU A 158 -2.93 9.08 16.51
C LEU A 158 -1.43 9.19 16.81
N GLU A 159 -0.78 8.03 16.92
CA GLU A 159 0.68 7.91 17.05
C GLU A 159 1.23 7.07 15.89
N PHE A 160 2.29 7.54 15.24
CA PHE A 160 3.05 6.70 14.31
C PHE A 160 4.29 6.19 15.01
N VAL A 161 4.53 4.88 14.93
CA VAL A 161 5.70 4.21 15.47
C VAL A 161 6.46 3.57 14.30
N LEU A 162 7.78 3.75 14.25
CA LEU A 162 8.65 3.08 13.28
C LEU A 162 9.12 1.75 13.85
N GLY A 163 8.96 0.63 13.14
CA GLY A 163 9.34 -0.70 13.66
C GLY A 163 10.79 -0.77 14.12
N SER A 164 11.72 -0.28 13.29
CA SER A 164 13.14 -0.21 13.62
C SER A 164 13.52 0.66 14.82
N SER A 165 12.58 1.43 15.39
CA SER A 165 12.82 2.20 16.62
C SER A 165 12.86 1.35 17.89
N TYR A 166 12.31 0.12 17.86
CA TYR A 166 12.32 -0.78 19.02
C TYR A 166 12.60 -2.25 18.71
N GLU A 167 12.29 -2.73 17.50
CA GLU A 167 12.38 -4.16 17.14
C GLU A 167 13.82 -4.70 17.14
N LEU A 168 14.83 -3.83 17.23
CA LEU A 168 16.26 -4.20 17.30
C LEU A 168 16.85 -4.07 18.71
N ASN A 169 16.04 -3.65 19.70
CA ASN A 169 16.50 -3.51 21.07
C ASN A 169 16.77 -4.90 21.70
N SER A 170 17.59 -4.92 22.75
CA SER A 170 18.00 -6.16 23.43
C SER A 170 16.81 -6.98 23.92
N ASP A 171 15.83 -6.32 24.53
CA ASP A 171 14.69 -6.98 25.16
C ASP A 171 13.79 -7.62 24.09
N TYR A 172 13.48 -6.86 23.03
CA TYR A 172 12.70 -7.35 21.90
C TYR A 172 13.39 -8.53 21.22
N THR A 173 14.69 -8.41 20.98
CA THR A 173 15.49 -9.48 20.38
C THR A 173 15.47 -10.74 21.26
N MET A 174 15.61 -10.60 22.58
CA MET A 174 15.56 -11.73 23.48
C MET A 174 14.18 -12.40 23.50
N ASP A 175 13.09 -11.63 23.46
CA ASP A 175 11.74 -12.19 23.35
C ASP A 175 11.49 -12.88 22.01
N LEU A 176 12.03 -12.35 20.92
CA LEU A 176 11.98 -13.01 19.61
C LEU A 176 12.68 -14.37 19.66
N LEU A 177 13.84 -14.46 20.31
CA LEU A 177 14.54 -15.73 20.53
C LEU A 177 13.74 -16.68 21.43
N ARG A 178 13.06 -16.17 22.47
CA ARG A 178 12.16 -16.99 23.30
C ARG A 178 11.00 -17.55 22.47
N LEU A 179 10.33 -16.73 21.66
CA LEU A 179 9.28 -17.19 20.75
C LEU A 179 9.78 -18.21 19.74
N ALA A 180 10.97 -18.00 19.18
CA ALA A 180 11.60 -18.93 18.24
C ALA A 180 11.91 -20.29 18.90
N SER A 181 12.20 -20.32 20.21
CA SER A 181 12.48 -21.56 20.94
C SER A 181 11.23 -22.43 21.21
N ILE A 182 10.04 -21.84 21.20
CA ILE A 182 8.77 -22.53 21.51
C ILE A 182 7.84 -22.69 20.31
N THR A 183 8.08 -21.95 19.23
CA THR A 183 7.25 -21.98 18.03
C THR A 183 7.84 -22.94 17.02
N SER A 184 7.08 -23.97 16.61
CA SER A 184 7.55 -24.88 15.56
C SER A 184 7.63 -24.18 14.20
N GLU A 185 8.56 -24.64 13.35
CA GLU A 185 8.70 -24.16 11.97
C GLU A 185 7.37 -24.25 11.21
N ALA A 186 6.65 -25.36 11.37
CA ALA A 186 5.36 -25.60 10.73
C ALA A 186 4.29 -24.57 11.17
N ALA A 187 4.28 -24.20 12.46
CA ALA A 187 3.35 -23.20 12.98
C ALA A 187 3.67 -21.80 12.42
N ALA A 188 4.95 -21.38 12.44
CA ALA A 188 5.38 -20.11 11.88
C ALA A 188 5.08 -20.02 10.37
N LYS A 189 5.40 -21.07 9.61
CA LYS A 189 5.12 -21.15 8.18
C LYS A 189 3.63 -21.06 7.88
N LYS A 190 2.80 -21.79 8.64
CA LYS A 190 1.34 -21.74 8.49
C LYS A 190 0.79 -20.34 8.81
N ALA A 191 1.31 -19.68 9.84
CA ALA A 191 0.90 -18.34 10.23
C ALA A 191 1.16 -17.31 9.12
N GLY A 192 2.35 -17.34 8.51
CA GLY A 192 2.74 -16.40 7.46
C GLY A 192 2.19 -16.69 6.05
N ALA A 193 1.47 -17.80 5.83
CA ALA A 193 1.16 -18.32 4.50
C ALA A 193 0.35 -17.37 3.59
N GLU A 194 -0.48 -16.50 4.17
CA GLU A 194 -1.34 -15.56 3.41
C GLU A 194 -0.78 -14.14 3.31
N VAL A 195 0.26 -13.84 4.11
CA VAL A 195 0.80 -12.48 4.29
C VAL A 195 2.19 -12.39 3.66
N VAL A 196 3.06 -13.33 3.97
CA VAL A 196 4.43 -13.38 3.45
C VAL A 196 4.41 -13.94 2.03
N LYS A 197 5.18 -13.34 1.14
CA LYS A 197 5.34 -13.84 -0.24
C LYS A 197 5.91 -15.26 -0.23
N GLN A 198 5.15 -16.19 -0.81
CA GLN A 198 5.57 -17.58 -0.97
C GLN A 198 6.50 -17.72 -2.18
N THR A 199 7.63 -18.41 -2.00
CA THR A 199 8.59 -18.75 -3.05
C THR A 199 9.06 -20.19 -2.87
N GLU A 200 9.58 -20.83 -3.92
CA GLU A 200 10.10 -22.19 -3.85
C GLU A 200 11.27 -22.31 -2.86
N ASN A 201 12.17 -21.32 -2.88
CA ASN A 201 13.28 -21.19 -1.92
C ASN A 201 12.95 -20.08 -0.92
N ALA A 202 11.97 -20.33 -0.05
CA ALA A 202 11.54 -19.36 0.95
C ALA A 202 12.67 -19.04 1.96
N PRO A 203 12.99 -17.75 2.18
CA PRO A 203 14.00 -17.36 3.16
C PRO A 203 13.51 -17.56 4.59
N LEU A 204 14.45 -17.71 5.54
CA LEU A 204 14.16 -17.78 6.97
C LEU A 204 13.35 -16.58 7.49
N SER A 205 13.50 -15.41 6.85
CA SER A 205 12.75 -14.19 7.20
C SER A 205 11.24 -14.40 7.20
N GLY A 206 10.71 -15.27 6.33
CA GLY A 206 9.28 -15.57 6.28
C GLY A 206 8.76 -16.32 7.51
N LEU A 207 9.64 -17.01 8.25
CA LEU A 207 9.30 -17.67 9.52
C LEU A 207 9.43 -16.72 10.71
N ILE A 208 10.34 -15.75 10.64
CA ILE A 208 10.54 -14.74 11.68
C ILE A 208 9.42 -13.70 11.68
N TYR A 209 8.95 -13.29 10.49
CA TYR A 209 7.92 -12.28 10.30
C TYR A 209 6.69 -12.42 11.24
N PRO A 210 5.99 -13.57 11.30
CA PRO A 210 4.81 -13.68 12.15
C PRO A 210 5.12 -13.67 13.66
N LEU A 211 6.35 -14.03 14.07
CA LEU A 211 6.77 -13.93 15.47
C LEU A 211 6.99 -12.46 15.88
N MET A 212 7.60 -11.68 15.00
CA MET A 212 7.79 -10.24 15.22
C MET A 212 6.44 -9.53 15.31
N GLN A 213 5.54 -9.78 14.36
CA GLN A 213 4.21 -9.17 14.38
C GLN A 213 3.41 -9.50 15.65
N ALA A 214 3.60 -10.69 16.23
CA ALA A 214 3.00 -11.05 17.52
C ALA A 214 3.62 -10.24 18.68
N LEU A 215 4.94 -10.08 18.72
CA LEU A 215 5.61 -9.29 19.77
C LEU A 215 5.27 -7.81 19.71
N ASP A 216 4.98 -7.27 18.53
CA ASP A 216 4.54 -5.88 18.37
C ASP A 216 3.32 -5.56 19.25
N GLU A 217 2.40 -6.51 19.46
CA GLU A 217 1.26 -6.32 20.38
C GLU A 217 1.69 -5.95 21.81
N GLN A 218 2.79 -6.56 22.25
CA GLN A 218 3.36 -6.32 23.57
C GLN A 218 4.15 -5.02 23.62
N TYR A 219 5.06 -4.82 22.67
CA TYR A 219 5.99 -3.69 22.69
C TYR A 219 5.33 -2.36 22.33
N LEU A 220 4.19 -2.41 21.62
CA LEU A 220 3.35 -1.23 21.38
C LEU A 220 2.38 -0.96 22.55
N ASP A 221 2.33 -1.80 23.59
CA ASP A 221 1.40 -1.68 24.73
C ASP A 221 -0.05 -1.44 24.27
N VAL A 222 -0.60 -2.41 23.54
CA VAL A 222 -1.99 -2.35 23.04
C VAL A 222 -2.90 -3.39 23.65
N ASP A 223 -4.20 -3.13 23.54
CA ASP A 223 -5.29 -4.04 23.90
C ASP A 223 -5.83 -4.77 22.65
N VAL A 224 -5.71 -4.13 21.49
CA VAL A 224 -6.30 -4.59 20.23
C VAL A 224 -5.31 -4.45 19.08
N GLN A 225 -5.20 -5.50 18.27
CA GLN A 225 -4.61 -5.42 16.93
C GLN A 225 -5.72 -5.40 15.87
N PHE A 226 -5.62 -4.48 14.92
CA PHE A 226 -6.49 -4.39 13.76
C PHE A 226 -5.73 -4.77 12.47
N GLY A 227 -6.37 -5.54 11.60
CA GLY A 227 -5.85 -5.88 10.27
C GLY A 227 -6.93 -6.49 9.37
N GLY A 228 -6.53 -7.03 8.22
CA GLY A 228 -7.44 -7.77 7.34
C GLY A 228 -7.64 -9.22 7.80
N VAL A 229 -8.68 -9.88 7.27
CA VAL A 229 -8.90 -11.33 7.51
C VAL A 229 -7.75 -12.21 7.00
N ASP A 230 -6.92 -11.72 6.09
CA ASP A 230 -5.67 -12.37 5.66
C ASP A 230 -4.62 -12.46 6.78
N GLN A 231 -4.73 -11.63 7.81
CA GLN A 231 -3.87 -11.65 9.00
C GLN A 231 -4.31 -12.67 10.05
N ARG A 232 -5.49 -13.29 9.89
CA ARG A 232 -6.12 -14.16 10.92
C ARG A 232 -5.19 -15.25 11.45
N LYS A 233 -4.35 -15.84 10.58
CA LYS A 233 -3.42 -16.91 10.98
C LYS A 233 -2.26 -16.38 11.84
N ILE A 234 -1.83 -15.14 11.64
CA ILE A 234 -0.83 -14.48 12.49
C ILE A 234 -1.47 -14.10 13.83
N PHE A 235 -2.69 -13.57 13.82
CA PHE A 235 -3.44 -13.26 15.05
C PHE A 235 -3.66 -14.51 15.92
N ALA A 236 -4.01 -15.64 15.29
CA ALA A 236 -4.13 -16.91 15.98
C ALA A 236 -2.79 -17.41 16.55
N LEU A 237 -1.67 -17.15 15.86
CA LEU A 237 -0.34 -17.47 16.39
C LEU A 237 -0.03 -16.61 17.62
N ALA A 238 -0.25 -15.29 17.55
CA ALA A 238 -0.02 -14.36 18.66
C ALA A 238 -0.78 -14.79 19.92
N LYS A 239 -2.07 -15.14 19.75
CA LYS A 239 -2.90 -15.68 20.84
C LYS A 239 -2.32 -16.94 21.48
N ASP A 240 -1.72 -17.84 20.69
CA ASP A 240 -1.14 -19.09 21.21
C ASP A 240 0.23 -18.88 21.88
N VAL A 241 1.08 -18.01 21.34
CA VAL A 241 2.49 -17.94 21.75
C VAL A 241 2.80 -16.86 22.79
N LEU A 242 2.08 -15.73 22.79
CA LEU A 242 2.34 -14.65 23.75
C LEU A 242 2.13 -15.07 25.21
N PRO A 243 1.05 -15.82 25.59
CA PRO A 243 0.88 -16.29 26.96
C PRO A 243 1.99 -17.23 27.43
N LYS A 244 2.59 -18.01 26.52
CA LYS A 244 3.67 -18.96 26.84
C LYS A 244 4.96 -18.28 27.27
N ILE A 245 5.15 -17.02 26.92
CA ILE A 245 6.28 -16.19 27.38
C ILE A 245 5.87 -15.14 28.42
N GLY A 246 4.64 -15.23 28.96
CA GLY A 246 4.17 -14.39 30.06
C GLY A 246 3.47 -13.08 29.65
N TYR A 247 3.14 -12.91 28.37
CA TYR A 247 2.42 -11.74 27.89
C TYR A 247 0.91 -11.98 27.76
N LYS A 248 0.11 -10.93 27.96
CA LYS A 248 -1.36 -11.01 27.88
C LYS A 248 -1.82 -11.29 26.44
N GLU A 249 -2.97 -11.94 26.30
CA GLU A 249 -3.69 -11.98 25.02
C GLU A 249 -4.22 -10.59 24.64
N ARG A 250 -4.44 -10.36 23.34
CA ARG A 250 -5.09 -9.17 22.79
C ARG A 250 -6.39 -9.55 22.11
N ALA A 251 -7.25 -8.56 21.89
CA ALA A 251 -8.36 -8.71 20.96
C ALA A 251 -7.87 -8.47 19.51
N HIS A 252 -8.52 -9.13 18.54
CA HIS A 252 -8.20 -8.92 17.14
C HIS A 252 -9.43 -8.51 16.35
N LEU A 253 -9.31 -7.44 15.58
CA LEU A 253 -10.35 -6.90 14.71
C LEU A 253 -9.96 -7.11 13.26
N MET A 254 -10.84 -7.71 12.45
CA MET A 254 -10.53 -8.06 11.07
C MET A 254 -11.50 -7.43 10.07
N ASN A 255 -11.00 -6.60 9.15
CA ASN A 255 -11.80 -6.12 8.02
C ASN A 255 -11.85 -7.17 6.90
N PRO A 256 -12.95 -7.23 6.12
CA PRO A 256 -13.04 -8.14 4.99
C PRO A 256 -12.02 -7.80 3.89
N MET A 257 -11.72 -8.79 3.04
CA MET A 257 -10.97 -8.54 1.81
C MET A 257 -11.88 -7.85 0.80
N VAL A 258 -11.58 -6.59 0.49
CA VAL A 258 -12.34 -5.83 -0.51
C VAL A 258 -11.79 -6.13 -1.91
N PRO A 259 -12.63 -6.56 -2.87
CA PRO A 259 -12.20 -6.82 -4.23
C PRO A 259 -11.56 -5.60 -4.91
N GLY A 260 -10.58 -5.87 -5.78
CA GLY A 260 -10.02 -4.87 -6.67
C GLY A 260 -11.04 -4.37 -7.69
N LEU A 261 -10.78 -3.23 -8.31
CA LEU A 261 -11.70 -2.61 -9.27
C LEU A 261 -11.90 -3.46 -10.54
N GLN A 262 -10.97 -4.34 -10.88
CA GLN A 262 -11.08 -5.27 -12.01
C GLN A 262 -11.62 -6.65 -11.61
N GLY A 263 -12.05 -6.83 -10.34
CA GLY A 263 -12.30 -8.16 -9.75
C GLY A 263 -11.02 -8.78 -9.17
N GLY A 264 -11.18 -9.72 -8.25
CA GLY A 264 -10.03 -10.39 -7.58
C GLY A 264 -9.31 -9.50 -6.55
N LYS A 265 -8.05 -9.84 -6.22
CA LYS A 265 -7.26 -9.10 -5.22
C LYS A 265 -6.66 -7.80 -5.80
N MET A 266 -6.80 -6.67 -5.09
CA MET A 266 -6.10 -5.43 -5.44
C MET A 266 -4.60 -5.59 -5.16
N SER A 267 -3.76 -5.55 -6.20
CA SER A 267 -2.31 -5.71 -6.05
C SER A 267 -1.57 -4.41 -6.28
N SER A 268 -0.62 -4.10 -5.38
CA SER A 268 0.30 -2.98 -5.55
C SER A 268 1.28 -3.15 -6.73
N SER A 269 1.45 -4.38 -7.25
CA SER A 269 2.41 -4.68 -8.32
C SER A 269 1.87 -4.54 -9.74
N ASP A 270 0.54 -4.48 -9.92
CA ASP A 270 -0.10 -4.29 -11.22
C ASP A 270 -0.65 -2.85 -11.32
N PRO A 271 -0.02 -1.98 -12.13
CA PRO A 271 -0.41 -0.57 -12.27
C PRO A 271 -1.82 -0.34 -12.81
N ASP A 272 -2.36 -1.26 -13.60
CA ASP A 272 -3.69 -1.14 -14.20
C ASP A 272 -4.79 -1.65 -13.26
N SER A 273 -4.45 -2.58 -12.36
CA SER A 273 -5.41 -3.15 -11.38
C SER A 273 -5.79 -2.20 -10.23
N LYS A 274 -5.06 -1.09 -10.05
CA LYS A 274 -5.16 -0.20 -8.89
C LYS A 274 -5.28 1.27 -9.28
N ILE A 275 -5.93 2.07 -8.44
CA ILE A 275 -5.91 3.52 -8.51
C ILE A 275 -4.98 4.04 -7.41
N ASP A 276 -3.89 4.70 -7.80
CA ASP A 276 -2.98 5.34 -6.85
C ASP A 276 -3.69 6.53 -6.19
N VAL A 277 -3.38 6.81 -4.92
CA VAL A 277 -3.99 7.95 -4.21
C VAL A 277 -3.58 9.30 -4.81
N LEU A 278 -2.49 9.33 -5.58
CA LEU A 278 -2.01 10.50 -6.30
C LEU A 278 -2.34 10.50 -7.80
N ASP A 279 -3.12 9.52 -8.30
CA ASP A 279 -3.56 9.49 -9.70
C ASP A 279 -4.46 10.71 -10.00
N ASP A 280 -4.19 11.41 -11.11
CA ASP A 280 -5.03 12.53 -11.54
C ASP A 280 -6.44 12.07 -11.94
N ALA A 281 -7.37 13.04 -12.00
CA ALA A 281 -8.77 12.78 -12.28
C ALA A 281 -9.01 12.00 -13.59
N ASP A 282 -8.19 12.21 -14.63
CA ASP A 282 -8.38 11.54 -15.92
C ASP A 282 -7.86 10.10 -15.89
N VAL A 283 -6.80 9.83 -15.12
CA VAL A 283 -6.33 8.47 -14.82
C VAL A 283 -7.38 7.72 -14.00
N VAL A 284 -7.94 8.33 -12.96
CA VAL A 284 -9.02 7.76 -12.14
C VAL A 284 -10.23 7.39 -13.00
N LYS A 285 -10.73 8.33 -13.82
CA LYS A 285 -11.84 8.10 -14.76
C LYS A 285 -11.55 6.94 -15.71
N ARG A 286 -10.35 6.89 -16.29
CA ARG A 286 -9.95 5.84 -17.24
C ARG A 286 -9.94 4.46 -16.57
N LYS A 287 -9.40 4.35 -15.36
CA LYS A 287 -9.32 3.09 -14.60
C LYS A 287 -10.70 2.61 -14.15
N LEU A 288 -11.54 3.50 -13.60
CA LEU A 288 -12.91 3.12 -13.20
C LEU A 288 -13.81 2.78 -14.38
N LYS A 289 -13.62 3.41 -15.54
CA LYS A 289 -14.34 3.00 -16.76
C LYS A 289 -14.12 1.53 -17.10
N LYS A 290 -12.88 1.04 -16.92
CA LYS A 290 -12.46 -0.35 -17.15
C LYS A 290 -12.81 -1.31 -16.00
N ALA A 291 -13.28 -0.79 -14.86
CA ALA A 291 -13.63 -1.63 -13.71
C ALA A 291 -14.67 -2.69 -14.08
N HIS A 292 -14.57 -3.88 -13.50
CA HIS A 292 -15.56 -4.92 -13.70
C HIS A 292 -16.79 -4.63 -12.84
N ALA A 293 -17.95 -4.50 -13.49
CA ALA A 293 -19.25 -4.33 -12.85
C ALA A 293 -20.32 -4.85 -13.82
N ALA A 294 -20.53 -6.16 -13.81
CA ALA A 294 -21.55 -6.79 -14.66
C ALA A 294 -22.96 -6.34 -14.19
N PRO A 295 -23.90 -6.05 -15.11
CA PRO A 295 -25.27 -5.70 -14.74
C PRO A 295 -25.91 -6.79 -13.88
N LYS A 296 -26.63 -6.40 -12.82
CA LYS A 296 -27.36 -7.29 -11.89
C LYS A 296 -26.53 -8.26 -11.05
N VAL A 297 -25.20 -8.30 -11.24
CA VAL A 297 -24.29 -9.15 -10.47
C VAL A 297 -23.68 -8.36 -9.31
N VAL A 298 -24.02 -8.77 -8.09
CA VAL A 298 -23.56 -8.10 -6.85
C VAL A 298 -22.28 -8.75 -6.35
N GLU A 299 -22.14 -10.06 -6.52
CA GLU A 299 -21.01 -10.87 -6.09
C GLU A 299 -19.73 -10.46 -6.84
N ASP A 300 -18.61 -10.39 -6.11
CA ASP A 300 -17.29 -9.98 -6.63
C ASP A 300 -17.27 -8.62 -7.36
N ASN A 301 -18.26 -7.76 -7.08
CA ASN A 301 -18.36 -6.43 -7.66
C ASN A 301 -17.52 -5.43 -6.86
N GLY A 302 -16.30 -5.18 -7.32
CA GLY A 302 -15.37 -4.25 -6.68
C GLY A 302 -15.87 -2.80 -6.64
N VAL A 303 -16.78 -2.40 -7.52
CA VAL A 303 -17.36 -1.05 -7.51
C VAL A 303 -18.39 -0.91 -6.39
N LEU A 304 -19.29 -1.88 -6.23
CA LEU A 304 -20.24 -1.92 -5.11
C LEU A 304 -19.51 -2.05 -3.77
N SER A 305 -18.50 -2.93 -3.71
CA SER A 305 -17.68 -3.10 -2.51
C SER A 305 -16.95 -1.81 -2.13
N PHE A 306 -16.47 -1.04 -3.10
CA PHE A 306 -15.88 0.27 -2.83
C PHE A 306 -16.91 1.25 -2.24
N VAL A 307 -18.17 1.19 -2.66
CA VAL A 307 -19.22 2.02 -2.03
C VAL A 307 -19.47 1.59 -0.59
N GLU A 308 -19.60 0.29 -0.34
CA GLU A 308 -19.85 -0.29 0.98
C GLU A 308 -18.76 0.01 2.00
N TYR A 309 -17.50 -0.21 1.63
CA TYR A 309 -16.37 -0.15 2.54
C TYR A 309 -15.63 1.18 2.51
N VAL A 310 -15.87 2.02 1.50
CA VAL A 310 -15.22 3.32 1.37
C VAL A 310 -16.20 4.49 1.38
N LEU A 311 -17.09 4.58 0.40
CA LEU A 311 -17.88 5.81 0.20
C LEU A 311 -18.97 6.01 1.26
N LEU A 312 -19.68 4.95 1.67
CA LEU A 312 -20.69 5.04 2.73
C LEU A 312 -20.05 5.38 4.10
N PRO A 313 -18.98 4.70 4.54
CA PRO A 313 -18.29 5.08 5.78
C PRO A 313 -17.67 6.47 5.72
N ALA A 314 -17.08 6.86 4.58
CA ALA A 314 -16.58 8.23 4.41
C ALA A 314 -17.71 9.26 4.52
N GLY A 315 -18.87 8.98 3.90
CA GLY A 315 -20.06 9.79 4.04
C GLY A 315 -20.51 9.94 5.49
N HIS A 316 -20.52 8.86 6.26
CA HIS A 316 -20.85 8.90 7.68
C HIS A 316 -19.90 9.79 8.50
N LEU A 317 -18.58 9.68 8.26
CA LEU A 317 -17.60 10.50 8.96
C LEU A 317 -17.67 11.98 8.58
N ILE A 318 -17.93 12.28 7.30
CA ILE A 318 -17.95 13.66 6.79
C ILE A 318 -19.27 14.37 7.07
N TYR A 319 -20.40 13.65 6.98
CA TYR A 319 -21.76 14.23 7.02
C TYR A 319 -22.59 13.78 8.23
N GLY A 320 -22.11 12.85 9.06
CA GLY A 320 -22.81 12.33 10.24
C GLY A 320 -23.75 11.14 9.96
N GLU A 321 -24.11 10.89 8.70
CA GLU A 321 -24.91 9.74 8.27
C GLU A 321 -24.26 9.05 7.06
N PRO A 322 -24.32 7.71 6.95
CA PRO A 322 -23.86 7.04 5.73
C PRO A 322 -24.72 7.53 4.56
N LYS A 323 -24.10 8.13 3.55
CA LYS A 323 -24.82 8.70 2.41
C LYS A 323 -23.98 8.66 1.14
N PHE A 324 -24.54 8.06 0.10
CA PHE A 324 -23.98 8.04 -1.24
C PHE A 324 -25.06 8.38 -2.27
N VAL A 325 -24.79 9.36 -3.13
CA VAL A 325 -25.76 9.86 -4.11
C VAL A 325 -25.29 9.49 -5.52
N VAL A 326 -26.15 8.79 -6.27
CA VAL A 326 -25.95 8.45 -7.67
C VAL A 326 -26.80 9.39 -8.52
N LYS A 327 -26.14 10.33 -9.20
CA LYS A 327 -26.78 11.21 -10.18
C LYS A 327 -27.10 10.41 -11.44
N ARG A 328 -28.33 10.53 -11.95
CA ARG A 328 -28.79 9.91 -13.20
C ARG A 328 -29.14 11.00 -14.21
N ARG A 329 -28.95 10.73 -15.51
CA ARG A 329 -29.22 11.71 -16.57
C ARG A 329 -30.71 11.89 -16.85
N ASP A 330 -31.44 10.78 -16.90
CA ASP A 330 -32.83 10.72 -17.37
C ASP A 330 -33.81 10.29 -16.25
N ALA A 331 -33.38 10.36 -14.99
CA ALA A 331 -34.19 9.97 -13.83
C ALA A 331 -33.73 10.70 -12.57
N GLU A 332 -34.57 10.69 -11.53
CA GLU A 332 -34.24 11.27 -10.23
C GLU A 332 -32.97 10.66 -9.62
N PRO A 333 -32.14 11.42 -8.87
CA PRO A 333 -30.98 10.86 -8.19
C PRO A 333 -31.35 9.75 -7.21
N LEU A 334 -30.55 8.68 -7.16
CA LEU A 334 -30.70 7.64 -6.13
C LEU A 334 -29.82 8.01 -4.95
N THR A 335 -30.37 7.97 -3.73
CA THR A 335 -29.62 8.22 -2.49
C THR A 335 -29.63 6.95 -1.65
N TYR A 336 -28.45 6.46 -1.32
CA TYR A 336 -28.24 5.26 -0.53
C TYR A 336 -27.64 5.61 0.83
N THR A 337 -28.27 5.10 1.89
CA THR A 337 -27.74 5.13 3.26
C THR A 337 -27.39 3.73 3.78
N ASP A 338 -27.82 2.70 3.05
CA ASP A 338 -27.57 1.29 3.34
C ASP A 338 -27.13 0.58 2.04
N ILE A 339 -26.09 -0.24 2.16
CA ILE A 339 -25.59 -1.05 1.05
C ILE A 339 -26.61 -2.09 0.59
N LYS A 340 -27.44 -2.63 1.50
CA LYS A 340 -28.43 -3.67 1.12
C LYS A 340 -29.41 -3.14 0.08
N LYS A 341 -29.94 -1.94 0.31
CA LYS A 341 -30.85 -1.29 -0.64
C LYS A 341 -30.19 -1.04 -1.99
N MET A 342 -28.90 -0.68 -1.99
CA MET A 342 -28.13 -0.47 -3.21
C MET A 342 -27.90 -1.78 -3.98
N GLN A 343 -27.61 -2.88 -3.29
CA GLN A 343 -27.45 -4.21 -3.88
C GLN A 343 -28.78 -4.72 -4.47
N GLU A 344 -29.89 -4.53 -3.74
CA GLU A 344 -31.24 -4.84 -4.24
C GLU A 344 -31.55 -4.05 -5.52
N ASP A 345 -31.36 -2.74 -5.51
CA ASP A 345 -31.60 -1.89 -6.68
C ASP A 345 -30.69 -2.26 -7.86
N TYR A 346 -29.44 -2.67 -7.60
CA TYR A 346 -28.52 -3.13 -8.62
C TYR A 346 -28.95 -4.47 -9.23
N SER A 347 -29.37 -5.42 -8.40
CA SER A 347 -29.90 -6.73 -8.85
C SER A 347 -31.19 -6.60 -9.65
N ASN A 348 -32.03 -5.61 -9.30
CA ASN A 348 -33.30 -5.31 -9.96
C ASN A 348 -33.16 -4.34 -11.16
N ASP A 349 -31.94 -4.00 -11.59
CA ASP A 349 -31.68 -3.09 -12.74
C ASP A 349 -32.15 -1.64 -12.56
N ILE A 350 -32.48 -1.23 -11.32
CA ILE A 350 -32.84 0.15 -10.97
C ILE A 350 -31.58 1.04 -10.94
N LEU A 351 -30.47 0.47 -10.44
CA LEU A 351 -29.14 1.04 -10.47
C LEU A 351 -28.29 0.28 -11.48
N THR A 352 -27.81 0.96 -12.52
CA THR A 352 -27.01 0.33 -13.57
C THR A 352 -25.51 0.59 -13.40
N PRO A 353 -24.61 -0.24 -13.97
CA PRO A 353 -23.18 0.07 -14.03
C PRO A 353 -22.87 1.44 -14.66
N GLN A 354 -23.69 1.88 -15.61
CA GLN A 354 -23.56 3.13 -16.35
C GLN A 354 -23.83 4.35 -15.46
N ASP A 355 -24.68 4.21 -14.45
CA ASP A 355 -24.94 5.24 -13.44
C ASP A 355 -23.94 5.15 -12.28
N LEU A 356 -23.65 3.93 -11.83
CA LEU A 356 -22.81 3.67 -10.67
C LEU A 356 -21.36 4.11 -10.88
N LYS A 357 -20.73 3.72 -12.00
CA LYS A 357 -19.31 4.01 -12.24
C LYS A 357 -19.01 5.52 -12.25
N PRO A 358 -19.77 6.38 -12.96
CA PRO A 358 -19.58 7.83 -12.89
C PRO A 358 -19.75 8.40 -11.48
N ALA A 359 -20.77 7.95 -10.73
CA ALA A 359 -21.00 8.43 -9.36
C ALA A 359 -19.84 8.07 -8.42
N VAL A 360 -19.34 6.83 -8.50
CA VAL A 360 -18.15 6.39 -7.74
C VAL A 360 -16.90 7.18 -8.16
N THR A 361 -16.78 7.49 -9.46
CA THR A 361 -15.66 8.28 -9.98
C THR A 361 -15.67 9.70 -9.42
N GLU A 362 -16.81 10.38 -9.44
CA GLU A 362 -16.95 11.74 -8.89
C GLU A 362 -16.68 11.76 -7.39
N ALA A 363 -17.24 10.81 -6.65
CA ALA A 363 -17.04 10.70 -5.21
C ALA A 363 -15.57 10.40 -4.85
N LEU A 364 -14.91 9.49 -5.58
CA LEU A 364 -13.50 9.18 -5.36
C LEU A 364 -12.59 10.36 -5.67
N ILE A 365 -12.81 11.07 -6.79
CA ILE A 365 -12.05 12.28 -7.13
C ILE A 365 -12.20 13.32 -6.02
N THR A 366 -13.42 13.54 -5.54
CA THR A 366 -13.70 14.48 -4.44
C THR A 366 -12.95 14.09 -3.16
N LEU A 367 -12.90 12.78 -2.85
CA LEU A 367 -12.21 12.26 -1.68
C LEU A 367 -10.68 12.38 -1.81
N LEU A 368 -10.13 12.24 -3.01
CA LEU A 368 -8.69 12.35 -3.29
C LEU A 368 -8.21 13.79 -3.43
N GLU A 369 -9.06 14.73 -3.83
CA GLU A 369 -8.70 16.13 -4.06
C GLU A 369 -7.91 16.78 -2.89
N PRO A 370 -8.33 16.69 -1.61
CA PRO A 370 -7.56 17.25 -0.50
C PRO A 370 -6.18 16.59 -0.34
N VAL A 371 -6.08 15.27 -0.56
CA VAL A 371 -4.82 14.51 -0.49
C VAL A 371 -3.85 15.00 -1.56
N GLN A 372 -4.34 15.16 -2.78
CA GLN A 372 -3.56 15.62 -3.93
C GLN A 372 -3.12 17.07 -3.75
N LYS A 373 -3.99 17.94 -3.22
CA LYS A 373 -3.62 19.33 -2.87
C LYS A 373 -2.53 19.38 -1.81
N GLU A 374 -2.60 18.55 -0.76
CA GLU A 374 -1.58 18.46 0.27
C GLU A 374 -0.24 17.98 -0.31
N PHE A 375 -0.25 16.96 -1.16
CA PHE A 375 0.95 16.50 -1.87
C PHE A 375 1.53 17.60 -2.77
N GLN A 376 0.70 18.30 -3.53
CA GLN A 376 1.17 19.37 -4.43
C GLN A 376 1.76 20.57 -3.67
N GLY A 377 1.22 20.87 -2.48
CA GLY A 377 1.71 21.95 -1.62
C GLY A 377 2.91 21.59 -0.74
N ASN A 378 3.29 20.31 -0.64
CA ASN A 378 4.32 19.83 0.29
C ASN A 378 5.58 19.34 -0.45
N GLN A 379 6.60 20.21 -0.54
CA GLN A 379 7.85 19.87 -1.20
C GLN A 379 8.59 18.70 -0.51
N ALA A 380 8.56 18.62 0.82
CA ALA A 380 9.20 17.52 1.55
C ALA A 380 8.56 16.16 1.20
N TRP A 381 7.24 16.13 0.99
CA TRP A 381 6.55 14.92 0.54
C TRP A 381 6.89 14.54 -0.90
N LYS A 382 7.07 15.52 -1.80
CA LYS A 382 7.57 15.23 -3.17
C LYS A 382 9.00 14.68 -3.16
N ASP A 383 9.87 15.27 -2.34
CA ASP A 383 11.27 14.83 -2.23
C ASP A 383 11.37 13.41 -1.65
N ILE A 384 10.55 13.08 -0.64
CA ILE A 384 10.54 11.73 -0.06
C ILE A 384 9.97 10.70 -1.02
N GLU A 385 8.96 11.07 -1.83
CA GLU A 385 8.36 10.20 -2.84
C GLU A 385 9.41 9.74 -3.88
N GLN A 386 10.21 10.68 -4.39
CA GLN A 386 11.29 10.37 -5.34
C GLN A 386 12.35 9.44 -4.74
N LYS A 387 12.69 9.62 -3.46
CA LYS A 387 13.64 8.76 -2.73
C LYS A 387 13.05 7.36 -2.44
N ALA A 388 11.77 7.30 -2.10
CA ALA A 388 11.07 6.06 -1.75
C ALA A 388 10.82 5.16 -2.97
N TYR A 389 10.57 5.78 -4.13
CA TYR A 389 10.25 5.12 -5.39
C TYR A 389 11.03 5.73 -6.56
N PRO A 390 12.36 5.52 -6.61
CA PRO A 390 13.17 6.04 -7.70
C PRO A 390 12.68 5.47 -9.04
N PRO A 391 12.68 6.28 -10.11
CA PRO A 391 12.29 5.80 -11.42
C PRO A 391 13.21 4.66 -11.85
N PRO A 392 12.70 3.65 -12.58
CA PRO A 392 13.52 2.55 -13.05
C PRO A 392 14.68 3.08 -13.89
N PRO A 393 15.88 2.49 -13.77
CA PRO A 393 17.04 2.92 -14.54
C PRO A 393 16.73 2.86 -16.03
N VAL A 394 17.04 3.93 -16.76
CA VAL A 394 16.85 3.99 -18.21
C VAL A 394 17.75 2.93 -18.85
N VAL A 395 17.16 1.81 -19.27
CA VAL A 395 17.88 0.79 -20.04
C VAL A 395 18.25 1.43 -21.38
N LYS A 396 19.52 1.86 -21.53
CA LYS A 396 20.08 2.18 -22.84
C LYS A 396 19.96 0.91 -23.67
N LYS A 397 19.06 0.88 -24.67
CA LYS A 397 19.02 -0.20 -25.66
C LYS A 397 20.40 -0.31 -26.26
N GLU A 398 21.15 -1.36 -25.92
CA GLU A 398 22.33 -1.73 -26.67
C GLU A 398 21.88 -1.91 -28.12
N LYS A 399 22.49 -1.16 -29.05
CA LYS A 399 22.28 -1.38 -30.47
C LYS A 399 22.63 -2.84 -30.73
N LYS A 400 21.64 -3.68 -31.07
CA LYS A 400 21.90 -5.01 -31.61
C LYS A 400 22.92 -4.86 -32.74
N VAL A 401 24.15 -5.30 -32.50
CA VAL A 401 25.11 -5.53 -33.58
C VAL A 401 24.41 -6.51 -34.51
N LYS A 402 24.11 -6.08 -35.74
CA LYS A 402 23.57 -6.97 -36.78
C LYS A 402 24.68 -7.97 -37.13
N ASN A 403 24.74 -9.07 -36.39
CA ASN A 403 25.46 -10.25 -36.82
C ASN A 403 24.66 -10.83 -37.98
N LYS A 404 24.98 -10.42 -39.21
CA LYS A 404 24.60 -11.18 -40.40
C LYS A 404 25.38 -12.49 -40.31
N GLY A 405 24.77 -13.51 -39.72
CA GLY A 405 25.36 -14.84 -39.67
C GLY A 405 25.79 -15.29 -41.06
N THR A 406 26.99 -15.84 -41.16
CA THR A 406 27.47 -16.56 -42.34
C THR A 406 26.68 -17.86 -42.44
N PHE A 407 25.53 -17.82 -43.11
CA PHE A 407 24.77 -19.00 -43.46
C PHE A 407 25.52 -19.74 -44.58
N HIS A 408 26.41 -20.66 -44.21
CA HIS A 408 26.92 -21.67 -45.13
C HIS A 408 25.99 -22.90 -45.08
N PRO A 409 25.23 -23.21 -46.14
CA PRO A 409 24.50 -24.46 -46.19
C PRO A 409 25.48 -25.63 -46.35
N LYS A 410 25.38 -26.63 -45.46
CA LYS A 410 26.08 -27.92 -45.60
C LYS A 410 25.69 -28.56 -46.94
N ARG A 411 26.64 -28.76 -47.86
CA ARG A 411 26.44 -29.53 -49.09
C ARG A 411 26.81 -31.00 -48.84
N ASN A 412 25.82 -31.89 -48.82
CA ASN A 412 25.99 -33.35 -48.90
C ASN A 412 26.00 -33.80 -50.38
N VAL A 413 26.94 -33.30 -51.20
CA VAL A 413 27.09 -33.77 -52.59
C VAL A 413 28.56 -33.67 -53.00
N GLU A 414 29.20 -34.83 -53.21
CA GLU A 414 30.57 -34.94 -53.75
C GLU A 414 30.50 -35.32 -55.24
N ALA A 415 31.28 -34.63 -56.09
CA ALA A 415 31.36 -34.90 -57.52
C ALA A 415 32.61 -35.72 -57.84
N LYS A 416 32.48 -36.79 -58.63
CA LYS A 416 33.60 -37.65 -59.04
C LYS A 416 34.23 -37.17 -60.36
N PRO A 417 35.52 -37.50 -60.61
CA PRO A 417 36.29 -36.99 -61.76
C PRO A 417 35.77 -37.43 -63.14
N ASP A 418 34.78 -38.32 -63.20
CA ASP A 418 34.17 -38.87 -64.41
C ASP A 418 32.85 -38.17 -64.82
N GLY A 419 32.47 -37.11 -64.11
CA GLY A 419 31.35 -36.24 -64.49
C GLY A 419 29.95 -36.73 -64.09
N HIS A 420 29.84 -37.74 -63.21
CA HIS A 420 28.58 -38.12 -62.57
C HIS A 420 28.48 -37.68 -61.10
N VAL A 421 27.25 -37.42 -60.67
CA VAL A 421 26.87 -36.90 -59.34
C VAL A 421 25.66 -37.69 -58.85
N GLU A 422 25.69 -38.25 -57.64
CA GLU A 422 24.56 -38.94 -57.00
C GLU A 422 24.17 -38.23 -55.69
N GLY A 423 22.87 -38.18 -55.39
CA GLY A 423 22.28 -37.49 -54.23
C GLY A 423 20.85 -37.02 -54.51
N GLU A 424 19.98 -37.08 -53.50
CA GLU A 424 18.50 -37.12 -53.63
C GLU A 424 17.80 -35.93 -54.33
N ASP A 425 18.48 -34.82 -54.64
CA ASP A 425 17.86 -33.64 -55.25
C ASP A 425 18.51 -33.23 -56.59
N LYS A 426 18.53 -34.14 -57.55
CA LYS A 426 19.11 -33.89 -58.89
C LYS A 426 18.04 -33.43 -59.90
N ALA A 427 17.84 -32.11 -60.02
CA ALA A 427 17.10 -31.50 -61.13
C ALA A 427 17.83 -30.28 -61.75
N LYS A 428 18.53 -30.58 -62.85
CA LYS A 428 18.76 -29.85 -64.13
C LYS A 428 19.03 -28.33 -64.21
N VAL A 429 20.34 -28.01 -64.36
CA VAL A 429 21.09 -27.26 -65.43
C VAL A 429 20.63 -25.85 -65.90
N ASP A 430 21.54 -24.85 -65.89
CA ASP A 430 22.40 -24.44 -67.04
C ASP A 430 23.43 -23.36 -66.64
N VAL A 431 24.67 -23.42 -67.15
CA VAL A 431 25.76 -22.44 -66.90
C VAL A 431 26.58 -22.22 -68.16
N GLY A 432 26.47 -21.02 -68.74
CA GLY A 432 27.37 -20.52 -69.78
C GLY A 432 28.65 -19.94 -69.16
N THR A 433 29.79 -20.40 -69.67
CA THR A 433 31.15 -20.11 -69.21
C THR A 433 31.82 -19.02 -70.05
N GLU A 434 31.74 -17.75 -69.65
CA GLU A 434 32.68 -16.70 -70.10
C GLU A 434 32.83 -15.62 -69.00
N GLY A 435 33.63 -15.92 -67.97
CA GLY A 435 33.95 -14.93 -66.93
C GLY A 435 35.32 -15.09 -66.27
N GLY A 436 36.04 -16.18 -66.55
CA GLY A 436 37.32 -16.51 -65.91
C GLY A 436 38.49 -15.62 -66.35
N GLU A 437 38.45 -15.03 -67.55
CA GLU A 437 39.59 -14.28 -68.10
C GLU A 437 39.65 -12.79 -67.71
N LYS A 438 38.65 -12.25 -66.98
CA LYS A 438 38.66 -10.83 -66.54
C LYS A 438 39.04 -10.60 -65.08
N ALA A 439 39.38 -11.65 -64.32
CA ALA A 439 39.61 -11.53 -62.87
C ALA A 439 41.09 -11.40 -62.46
N ILE A 440 42.04 -11.34 -63.41
CA ILE A 440 43.49 -11.37 -63.12
C ILE A 440 44.19 -10.00 -63.28
N GLU A 441 43.52 -8.94 -63.76
CA GLU A 441 44.18 -7.65 -64.07
C GLU A 441 44.15 -6.58 -62.95
N GLY A 442 43.57 -6.83 -61.77
CA GLY A 442 43.38 -5.80 -60.75
C GLY A 442 44.29 -5.82 -59.52
N LEU A 443 45.16 -6.83 -59.38
CA LEU A 443 46.00 -7.02 -58.20
C LEU A 443 47.44 -6.55 -58.46
N THR A 444 47.67 -5.24 -58.39
CA THR A 444 49.00 -4.68 -58.13
C THR A 444 48.92 -3.65 -57.00
N LEU A 445 49.72 -3.92 -55.96
CA LEU A 445 49.91 -3.11 -54.76
C LEU A 445 51.27 -2.39 -54.89
N GLU A 446 51.25 -1.07 -54.94
CA GLU A 446 52.37 -0.16 -54.62
C GLU A 446 51.74 1.04 -53.89
N GLU A 447 52.30 1.71 -52.89
CA GLU A 447 53.43 1.54 -52.00
C GLU A 447 53.21 2.52 -50.83
N LYS A 448 53.91 2.29 -49.73
CA LYS A 448 53.97 3.08 -48.50
C LYS A 448 54.22 4.59 -48.72
N LYS A 449 53.48 5.42 -47.97
CA LYS A 449 54.04 6.38 -46.99
C LYS A 449 52.98 6.96 -46.08
#